data_AF-A0A9P3K0A6-F1
#
_entry.id   AF-A0A9P3K0A6-F1
#
_cell.length_a   1.000
_cell.length_b   1.000
_cell.length_c   1.000
_cell.angle_alpha   90.00
_cell.angle_beta   90.00
_cell.angle_gamma   90.00
#
_symmetry.space_group_name_H-M   'P 1'
#
loop_
_entity.id
_entity.type
_entity.pdbx_description
1 polymer ?
#
loop_
_entity_poly.entity_id
_entity_poly.type
_entity_poly.pdbx_seq_one_letter_code
_entity_poly.pdbx_strand_id
1 'polypeptide(L)'
;MALPRFLQLLFLSLILSTIHSPCALGFFNRGRILIPPPHQQHARFRDLKIGRSKLPLSPFESQAKNATEFQLNVANHARVSPVDKAALRDAKKRIESEARTKRTFGSFLHRMSIRGADPEKEYKRFSSRVETMKENDYQIYYYGGAVLTQPINLYIIYYGTWYQSEVNIVETFIRSVSSTSYSSDYATVRGWWKMIASRYYQISQGKYSYITPKITLAGTAYDKYSSSSIVGAIEKQIMTTKRFPLDPNGIYMVLSSADVTVTIGGDAFCDKYCGLRTAFTGIKNGVRRLYQYIHVGNPIRQCPDSSCVLGQSEYYYKTPNGNWGVDSMIATIGHELAEAATEPDLEKGWHDETGMEVGDKCSADLSAKVWVANKDTKNSYIFNTVGSNGVRFLQEAIWNYSPKSCVVQ
;
A
#
# COMPACT_ATOMS: atom_id res chain seq x y z
N MET A 1 2.43 62.14 15.08
CA MET A 1 3.68 61.51 15.55
C MET A 1 3.51 61.16 17.01
N ALA A 2 3.17 59.92 17.31
CA ALA A 2 3.12 59.42 18.67
C ALA A 2 3.29 57.90 18.61
N LEU A 3 4.30 57.36 19.29
CA LEU A 3 4.24 56.01 19.84
C LEU A 3 5.14 55.94 21.09
N PRO A 4 4.60 55.57 22.27
CA PRO A 4 5.31 55.61 23.54
C PRO A 4 5.75 54.23 24.08
N ARG A 5 6.68 54.30 25.05
CA ARG A 5 6.90 53.49 26.26
C ARG A 5 6.38 52.03 26.32
N PHE A 6 7.33 51.10 26.48
CA PHE A 6 7.50 50.15 27.60
C PHE A 6 6.28 49.70 28.45
N LEU A 7 6.28 48.39 28.78
CA LEU A 7 5.29 47.52 29.47
C LEU A 7 4.22 46.98 28.52
N GLN A 8 4.03 45.67 28.31
CA GLN A 8 3.92 44.58 29.27
C GLN A 8 4.03 43.21 28.54
N LEU A 9 4.50 42.18 29.24
CA LEU A 9 4.43 40.73 28.93
C LEU A 9 5.51 40.12 28.03
N LEU A 10 6.73 40.02 28.57
CA LEU A 10 7.70 38.96 28.25
C LEU A 10 8.35 38.52 29.57
N PHE A 11 7.64 37.69 30.32
CA PHE A 11 8.14 36.95 31.49
C PHE A 11 7.44 35.58 31.52
N LEU A 12 8.21 34.56 31.89
CA LEU A 12 7.95 33.09 31.88
C LEU A 12 8.12 32.42 30.50
N SER A 13 9.01 31.44 30.30
CA SER A 13 9.95 30.75 31.20
C SER A 13 10.89 29.87 30.35
N LEU A 14 12.20 30.00 30.54
CA LEU A 14 13.20 29.00 30.13
C LEU A 14 14.04 28.61 31.36
N ILE A 15 13.98 27.33 31.71
CA ILE A 15 15.03 26.44 32.28
C ILE A 15 15.65 26.81 33.64
N LEU A 16 15.40 25.96 34.65
CA LEU A 16 16.42 25.22 35.43
C LEU A 16 15.76 24.36 36.55
N SER A 17 15.92 23.02 36.42
CA SER A 17 16.36 22.05 37.45
C SER A 17 15.92 22.22 38.93
N THR A 18 15.52 21.25 39.74
CA THR A 18 15.86 19.82 39.88
C THR A 18 15.10 19.27 41.12
N ILE A 19 14.84 17.95 41.15
CA ILE A 19 14.60 17.08 42.32
C ILE A 19 13.27 17.25 43.10
N HIS A 20 12.34 16.31 42.90
CA HIS A 20 11.91 15.32 43.92
C HIS A 20 11.02 14.24 43.26
N SER A 21 11.47 12.98 43.31
CA SER A 21 10.57 11.80 43.32
C SER A 21 9.80 11.79 44.66
N PRO A 22 8.60 11.16 44.78
CA PRO A 22 8.39 9.76 44.42
C PRO A 22 7.01 9.44 43.79
N CYS A 23 6.95 8.40 42.95
CA CYS A 23 6.24 7.15 43.22
C CYS A 23 6.21 6.33 41.92
N ALA A 24 7.04 5.30 41.88
CA ALA A 24 7.01 4.28 40.84
C ALA A 24 5.79 3.38 41.03
N LEU A 25 4.97 3.23 40.00
CA LEU A 25 4.07 2.11 39.77
C LEU A 25 4.17 1.78 38.27
N GLY A 26 4.47 0.53 37.97
CA GLY A 26 5.24 0.15 36.79
C GLY A 26 4.51 0.33 35.45
N PHE A 27 5.14 1.09 34.55
CA PHE A 27 4.91 0.94 33.12
C PHE A 27 5.80 -0.19 32.61
N PHE A 28 5.20 -1.34 32.32
CA PHE A 28 5.83 -2.38 31.53
C PHE A 28 6.25 -1.77 30.18
N ASN A 29 7.54 -1.89 29.85
CA ASN A 29 8.10 -1.50 28.57
C ASN A 29 7.47 -2.39 27.47
N ARG A 30 6.42 -1.90 26.80
CA ARG A 30 5.70 -2.65 25.74
C ARG A 30 6.55 -2.66 24.47
N GLY A 31 6.62 -3.82 23.81
CA GLY A 31 7.65 -4.14 22.80
C GLY A 31 7.69 -3.17 21.62
N ARG A 32 8.90 -2.72 21.29
CA ARG A 32 9.20 -1.92 20.09
C ARG A 32 9.92 -2.80 19.08
N ILE A 33 9.44 -2.81 17.83
CA ILE A 33 10.18 -3.38 16.71
C ILE A 33 10.81 -2.23 15.92
N LEU A 34 12.14 -2.26 15.80
CA LEU A 34 12.95 -1.41 14.94
C LEU A 34 13.51 -2.26 13.81
N ILE A 35 13.27 -1.83 12.57
CA ILE A 35 13.83 -2.47 11.38
C ILE A 35 14.75 -1.46 10.68
N PRO A 36 16.02 -1.81 10.41
CA PRO A 36 16.83 -1.03 9.49
C PRO A 36 16.14 -0.96 8.11
N PRO A 37 16.43 0.06 7.28
CA PRO A 37 15.86 0.09 5.93
C PRO A 37 16.17 -1.23 5.23
N PRO A 38 15.26 -1.79 4.41
CA PRO A 38 15.62 -2.87 3.51
C PRO A 38 16.89 -2.44 2.75
N HIS A 39 17.80 -3.39 2.47
CA HIS A 39 18.89 -3.15 1.53
C HIS A 39 18.28 -2.92 0.13
N GLN A 40 17.61 -1.79 -0.06
CA GLN A 40 17.31 -1.25 -1.37
C GLN A 40 18.64 -0.83 -1.95
N GLN A 41 18.98 -1.41 -3.09
CA GLN A 41 19.89 -0.79 -4.02
C GLN A 41 19.20 0.48 -4.54
N HIS A 42 19.13 1.52 -3.72
CA HIS A 42 18.74 2.83 -4.18
C HIS A 42 19.75 3.27 -5.24
N ALA A 43 19.28 3.33 -6.47
CA ALA A 43 19.94 4.12 -7.51
C ALA A 43 20.17 5.52 -6.96
N ARG A 44 21.46 5.89 -6.92
CA ARG A 44 21.97 7.19 -6.46
C ARG A 44 21.22 8.34 -7.14
N PHE A 45 20.47 9.13 -6.38
CA PHE A 45 20.43 10.57 -6.64
C PHE A 45 21.64 11.19 -5.94
N ARG A 46 22.64 11.57 -6.72
CA ARG A 46 23.80 12.32 -6.22
C ARG A 46 23.34 13.71 -5.76
N ASP A 47 23.67 14.04 -4.52
CA ASP A 47 23.61 15.39 -3.97
C ASP A 47 24.42 16.39 -4.81
N LEU A 48 23.77 17.46 -5.24
CA LEU A 48 24.41 18.77 -5.41
C LEU A 48 24.04 19.60 -4.17
N LYS A 49 24.99 19.74 -3.25
CA LYS A 49 24.90 20.66 -2.11
C LYS A 49 24.81 22.10 -2.61
N ILE A 50 23.75 22.82 -2.25
CA ILE A 50 23.76 24.28 -2.09
C ILE A 50 23.02 24.62 -0.80
N GLY A 51 23.60 25.55 -0.04
CA GLY A 51 23.32 25.83 1.37
C GLY A 51 21.96 26.45 1.70
N ARG A 52 21.74 26.55 3.02
CA ARG A 52 20.57 27.14 3.68
C ARG A 52 20.28 28.58 3.21
N SER A 53 19.03 28.85 2.86
CA SER A 53 18.30 30.07 3.24
C SER A 53 16.80 29.88 2.98
N LYS A 54 15.94 30.20 3.96
CA LYS A 54 14.50 30.38 3.75
C LYS A 54 14.28 31.55 2.78
N LEU A 55 13.49 31.37 1.69
CA LEU A 55 12.69 32.37 0.93
C LEU A 55 12.20 31.79 -0.43
N PRO A 56 11.27 32.47 -1.14
CA PRO A 56 9.85 32.17 -1.34
C PRO A 56 9.53 31.25 -2.56
N LEU A 57 8.23 30.93 -2.75
CA LEU A 57 7.70 30.16 -3.89
C LEU A 57 8.33 30.55 -5.25
N SER A 58 8.64 29.54 -6.08
CA SER A 58 9.41 29.71 -7.32
C SER A 58 8.64 30.46 -8.43
N PRO A 59 9.33 31.18 -9.35
CA PRO A 59 8.70 31.92 -10.46
C PRO A 59 7.91 31.04 -11.45
N PHE A 60 8.13 29.72 -11.45
CA PHE A 60 7.45 28.78 -12.36
C PHE A 60 6.03 28.41 -11.90
N GLU A 61 5.78 28.33 -10.58
CA GLU A 61 4.43 28.06 -10.05
C GLU A 61 3.50 29.26 -10.23
N SER A 62 4.06 30.48 -10.16
CA SER A 62 3.38 31.73 -10.47
C SER A 62 2.97 31.82 -11.95
N GLN A 63 3.87 31.48 -12.87
CA GLN A 63 3.57 31.49 -14.31
C GLN A 63 2.55 30.40 -14.72
N ALA A 64 2.60 29.21 -14.10
CA ALA A 64 1.64 28.14 -14.37
C ALA A 64 0.23 28.45 -13.84
N LYS A 65 0.11 29.05 -12.65
CA LYS A 65 -1.19 29.52 -12.11
C LYS A 65 -1.81 30.61 -12.99
N ASN A 66 -1.01 31.60 -13.38
CA ASN A 66 -1.47 32.74 -14.19
C ASN A 66 -1.87 32.33 -15.62
N ALA A 67 -1.17 31.36 -16.24
CA ALA A 67 -1.52 30.85 -17.57
C ALA A 67 -2.83 30.04 -17.56
N THR A 68 -3.10 29.30 -16.48
CA THR A 68 -4.32 28.48 -16.35
C THR A 68 -5.56 29.33 -16.07
N GLU A 69 -5.38 30.44 -15.33
CA GLU A 69 -6.44 31.43 -15.09
C GLU A 69 -6.73 32.27 -16.36
N PHE A 70 -5.69 32.62 -17.11
CA PHE A 70 -5.82 33.24 -18.44
C PHE A 70 -6.60 32.36 -19.43
N GLN A 71 -6.38 31.04 -19.42
CA GLN A 71 -7.09 30.11 -20.32
C GLN A 71 -8.50 29.75 -19.87
N LEU A 72 -8.79 29.72 -18.56
CA LEU A 72 -10.18 29.68 -18.07
C LEU A 72 -10.95 30.92 -18.56
N ASN A 73 -10.30 32.08 -18.60
CA ASN A 73 -10.88 33.29 -19.19
C ASN A 73 -11.05 33.17 -20.70
N VAL A 74 -10.09 32.63 -21.46
CA VAL A 74 -10.23 32.40 -22.91
C VAL A 74 -11.33 31.36 -23.23
N ALA A 75 -11.42 30.26 -22.48
CA ALA A 75 -12.44 29.21 -22.65
C ALA A 75 -13.85 29.64 -22.18
N ASN A 76 -13.93 30.67 -21.32
CA ASN A 76 -15.20 31.33 -21.00
C ASN A 76 -15.67 32.28 -22.10
N HIS A 77 -14.77 32.74 -22.97
CA HIS A 77 -15.08 33.62 -24.12
C HIS A 77 -15.19 32.88 -25.47
N ALA A 78 -14.69 31.66 -25.58
CA ALA A 78 -14.91 30.77 -26.72
C ALA A 78 -16.14 29.86 -26.50
N ARG A 79 -16.91 29.58 -27.55
CA ARG A 79 -18.07 28.65 -27.52
C ARG A 79 -17.59 27.20 -27.39
N VAL A 80 -17.10 26.83 -26.21
CA VAL A 80 -16.68 25.47 -25.85
C VAL A 80 -17.80 24.80 -25.04
N SER A 81 -18.08 23.52 -25.30
CA SER A 81 -19.20 22.81 -24.68
C SER A 81 -19.03 22.69 -23.16
N PRO A 82 -20.13 22.61 -22.39
CA PRO A 82 -20.08 22.39 -20.94
C PRO A 82 -19.32 21.11 -20.52
N VAL A 83 -19.36 20.07 -21.37
CA VAL A 83 -18.68 18.79 -21.17
C VAL A 83 -17.15 18.98 -21.25
N ASP A 84 -16.67 19.74 -22.23
CA ASP A 84 -15.24 20.03 -22.40
C ASP A 84 -14.70 20.92 -21.27
N LYS A 85 -15.52 21.82 -20.73
CA LYS A 85 -15.18 22.65 -19.55
C LYS A 85 -15.05 21.83 -18.26
N ALA A 86 -15.70 20.68 -18.15
CA ALA A 86 -15.55 19.77 -17.00
C ALA A 86 -14.25 18.95 -17.12
N ALA A 87 -13.96 18.43 -18.31
CA ALA A 87 -12.72 17.70 -18.60
C ALA A 87 -11.46 18.57 -18.40
N LEU A 88 -11.51 19.85 -18.80
CA LEU A 88 -10.43 20.83 -18.56
C LEU A 88 -10.19 21.09 -17.06
N ARG A 89 -11.25 21.09 -16.24
CA ARG A 89 -11.14 21.26 -14.78
C ARG A 89 -10.56 20.02 -14.10
N ASP A 90 -10.86 18.83 -14.61
CA ASP A 90 -10.27 17.58 -14.11
C ASP A 90 -8.80 17.43 -14.53
N ALA A 91 -8.47 17.78 -15.77
CA ALA A 91 -7.09 17.83 -16.26
C ALA A 91 -6.22 18.81 -15.44
N LYS A 92 -6.77 19.98 -15.06
CA LYS A 92 -6.09 20.97 -14.21
C LYS A 92 -5.67 20.39 -12.85
N LYS A 93 -6.58 19.68 -12.16
CA LYS A 93 -6.28 19.06 -10.86
C LYS A 93 -5.18 18.00 -10.95
N ARG A 94 -5.05 17.33 -12.09
CA ARG A 94 -4.11 16.21 -12.31
C ARG A 94 -2.74 16.66 -12.86
N ILE A 95 -2.69 17.76 -13.61
CA ILE A 95 -1.43 18.39 -14.06
C ILE A 95 -0.59 18.86 -12.86
N GLU A 96 -1.23 19.18 -11.74
CA GLU A 96 -0.53 19.65 -10.54
C GLU A 96 0.30 18.54 -9.86
N SER A 97 -0.04 17.25 -10.03
CA SER A 97 0.63 16.12 -9.34
C SER A 97 1.75 15.40 -10.11
N GLU A 98 1.84 15.49 -11.45
CA GLU A 98 2.75 14.64 -12.25
C GLU A 98 3.62 15.39 -13.28
N ALA A 99 4.94 15.13 -13.28
CA ALA A 99 5.90 15.81 -14.14
C ALA A 99 5.75 15.49 -15.65
N ARG A 100 5.32 14.28 -16.01
CA ARG A 100 5.15 13.83 -17.40
C ARG A 100 3.96 14.53 -18.07
N THR A 101 2.85 14.68 -17.33
CA THR A 101 1.62 15.36 -17.76
C THR A 101 1.85 16.86 -17.98
N LYS A 102 2.73 17.50 -17.18
CA LYS A 102 3.18 18.90 -17.38
C LYS A 102 3.86 19.12 -18.74
N ARG A 103 4.71 18.18 -19.19
CA ARG A 103 5.40 18.29 -20.50
C ARG A 103 4.43 18.16 -21.68
N THR A 104 3.47 17.23 -21.59
CA THR A 104 2.42 17.06 -22.62
C THR A 104 1.50 18.27 -22.69
N PHE A 105 1.14 18.83 -21.54
CA PHE A 105 0.36 20.06 -21.45
C PHE A 105 1.12 21.26 -22.04
N GLY A 106 2.41 21.43 -21.72
CA GLY A 106 3.25 22.46 -22.33
C GLY A 106 3.31 22.36 -23.87
N SER A 107 3.35 21.14 -24.41
CA SER A 107 3.30 20.90 -25.86
C SER A 107 1.95 21.27 -26.49
N PHE A 108 0.84 21.07 -25.77
CA PHE A 108 -0.49 21.51 -26.19
C PHE A 108 -0.59 23.04 -26.22
N LEU A 109 -0.14 23.72 -25.16
CA LEU A 109 -0.12 25.18 -25.08
C LEU A 109 0.70 25.82 -26.22
N HIS A 110 1.87 25.24 -26.52
CA HIS A 110 2.71 25.72 -27.61
C HIS A 110 1.98 25.63 -28.97
N ARG A 111 1.24 24.56 -29.24
CA ARG A 111 0.48 24.40 -30.49
C ARG A 111 -0.73 25.33 -30.57
N MET A 112 -1.43 25.55 -29.46
CA MET A 112 -2.53 26.52 -29.37
C MET A 112 -2.07 27.98 -29.59
N SER A 113 -0.78 28.27 -29.40
CA SER A 113 -0.19 29.59 -29.67
C SER A 113 0.14 29.83 -31.15
N ILE A 114 0.05 28.81 -32.02
CA ILE A 114 0.33 28.94 -33.45
C ILE A 114 -0.91 29.52 -34.17
N ARG A 115 -0.74 30.59 -34.95
CA ARG A 115 -1.84 31.19 -35.72
C ARG A 115 -2.43 30.19 -36.71
N GLY A 116 -3.75 29.99 -36.67
CA GLY A 116 -4.48 29.09 -37.56
C GLY A 116 -4.64 27.65 -37.06
N ALA A 117 -4.20 27.33 -35.84
CA ALA A 117 -4.49 26.03 -35.23
C ALA A 117 -6.00 25.88 -34.94
N ASP A 118 -6.56 24.71 -35.27
CA ASP A 118 -7.94 24.34 -34.93
C ASP A 118 -8.01 23.90 -33.45
N PRO A 119 -8.72 24.64 -32.59
CA PRO A 119 -8.83 24.33 -31.16
C PRO A 119 -9.43 22.95 -30.87
N GLU A 120 -10.40 22.50 -31.66
CA GLU A 120 -11.09 21.23 -31.40
C GLU A 120 -10.19 20.04 -31.74
N LYS A 121 -9.45 20.15 -32.85
CA LYS A 121 -8.49 19.12 -33.29
C LYS A 121 -7.31 18.98 -32.33
N GLU A 122 -6.74 20.10 -31.87
CA GLU A 122 -5.63 20.07 -30.91
C GLU A 122 -6.08 19.57 -29.54
N TYR A 123 -7.32 19.88 -29.13
CA TYR A 123 -7.91 19.32 -27.91
C TYR A 123 -8.10 17.80 -28.00
N LYS A 124 -8.70 17.28 -29.09
CA LYS A 124 -8.84 15.81 -29.30
C LYS A 124 -7.48 15.10 -29.27
N ARG A 125 -6.45 15.71 -29.86
CA ARG A 125 -5.07 15.17 -29.85
C ARG A 125 -4.44 15.18 -28.47
N PHE A 126 -4.67 16.24 -27.68
CA PHE A 126 -4.22 16.31 -26.29
C PHE A 126 -4.97 15.27 -25.43
N SER A 127 -6.29 15.17 -25.52
CA SER A 127 -7.11 14.19 -24.79
C SER A 127 -6.65 12.76 -25.10
N SER A 128 -6.52 12.40 -26.37
CA SER A 128 -6.03 11.09 -26.79
C SER A 128 -4.60 10.81 -26.30
N ARG A 129 -3.72 11.81 -26.26
CA ARG A 129 -2.37 11.66 -25.67
C ARG A 129 -2.40 11.47 -24.16
N VAL A 130 -3.27 12.18 -23.46
CA VAL A 130 -3.46 12.00 -22.01
C VAL A 130 -4.09 10.62 -21.72
N GLU A 131 -5.04 10.17 -22.54
CA GLU A 131 -5.66 8.84 -22.44
C GLU A 131 -4.68 7.70 -22.74
N THR A 132 -3.84 7.82 -23.77
CA THR A 132 -2.78 6.83 -24.07
C THR A 132 -1.65 6.86 -23.04
N MET A 133 -1.37 8.01 -22.42
CA MET A 133 -0.46 8.07 -21.26
C MET A 133 -1.07 7.38 -20.05
N LYS A 134 -2.39 7.52 -19.81
CA LYS A 134 -3.12 6.72 -18.81
C LYS A 134 -2.97 5.23 -19.10
N GLU A 135 -3.25 4.76 -20.32
CA GLU A 135 -3.15 3.32 -20.65
C GLU A 135 -1.77 2.70 -20.39
N ASN A 136 -0.70 3.45 -20.63
CA ASN A 136 0.67 2.99 -20.36
C ASN A 136 1.07 3.11 -18.88
N ASP A 137 0.46 4.03 -18.14
CA ASP A 137 0.74 4.24 -16.71
C ASP A 137 -0.03 3.27 -15.79
N TYR A 138 -1.03 2.55 -16.29
CA TYR A 138 -1.75 1.53 -15.52
C TYR A 138 -1.28 0.10 -15.80
N GLN A 139 -0.45 -0.14 -16.82
CA GLN A 139 -0.07 -1.50 -17.17
C GLN A 139 1.05 -2.04 -16.27
N ILE A 140 0.90 -3.31 -15.87
CA ILE A 140 1.96 -4.11 -15.25
C ILE A 140 2.59 -4.99 -16.33
N TYR A 141 3.91 -5.10 -16.29
CA TYR A 141 4.74 -5.90 -17.20
C TYR A 141 5.49 -6.97 -16.42
N TYR A 142 5.86 -8.04 -17.12
CA TYR A 142 6.72 -9.09 -16.57
C TYR A 142 8.18 -8.80 -16.91
N TYR A 143 9.04 -8.73 -15.89
CA TYR A 143 10.46 -8.38 -16.00
C TYR A 143 11.41 -9.58 -15.93
N GLY A 144 10.88 -10.80 -16.04
CA GLY A 144 11.70 -12.02 -16.21
C GLY A 144 12.07 -12.78 -14.93
N GLY A 145 11.63 -12.30 -13.77
CA GLY A 145 11.87 -12.88 -12.45
C GLY A 145 10.97 -14.07 -12.12
N ALA A 146 11.25 -14.74 -11.01
CA ALA A 146 10.45 -15.88 -10.58
C ALA A 146 9.04 -15.44 -10.14
N VAL A 147 8.09 -16.39 -10.16
CA VAL A 147 6.81 -16.30 -9.45
C VAL A 147 6.63 -17.55 -8.58
N LEU A 148 5.76 -17.52 -7.56
CA LEU A 148 5.55 -18.66 -6.67
C LEU A 148 4.67 -19.75 -7.31
N THR A 149 5.30 -20.63 -8.08
CA THR A 149 4.63 -21.72 -8.83
C THR A 149 4.36 -22.98 -8.01
N GLN A 150 5.11 -23.20 -6.92
CA GLN A 150 4.96 -24.34 -6.02
C GLN A 150 3.98 -24.00 -4.89
N PRO A 151 3.29 -24.99 -4.27
CA PRO A 151 2.44 -24.75 -3.10
C PRO A 151 3.15 -23.89 -2.03
N ILE A 152 2.50 -22.80 -1.62
CA ILE A 152 3.06 -21.84 -0.68
C ILE A 152 2.76 -22.30 0.75
N ASN A 153 3.79 -22.39 1.58
CA ASN A 153 3.65 -22.64 3.02
C ASN A 153 3.71 -21.32 3.78
N LEU A 154 2.65 -20.98 4.49
CA LEU A 154 2.64 -19.80 5.37
C LEU A 154 2.98 -20.21 6.80
N TYR A 155 3.91 -19.46 7.39
CA TYR A 155 4.31 -19.59 8.78
C TYR A 155 4.00 -18.29 9.51
N ILE A 156 2.95 -18.27 10.34
CA ILE A 156 2.45 -17.04 10.97
C ILE A 156 2.97 -16.91 12.40
N ILE A 157 3.57 -15.77 12.70
CA ILE A 157 4.01 -15.36 14.04
C ILE A 157 3.09 -14.21 14.48
N TYR A 158 2.21 -14.51 15.43
CA TYR A 158 1.39 -13.53 16.12
C TYR A 158 2.25 -12.83 17.18
N TYR A 159 2.84 -11.70 16.81
CA TYR A 159 3.77 -10.95 17.64
C TYR A 159 3.03 -9.90 18.48
N GLY A 160 3.22 -9.97 19.80
CA GLY A 160 2.57 -9.15 20.81
C GLY A 160 1.37 -9.83 21.49
N THR A 161 0.39 -9.04 21.94
CA THR A 161 -0.80 -9.56 22.62
C THR A 161 -1.96 -9.71 21.63
N TRP A 162 -2.30 -10.95 21.31
CA TRP A 162 -3.38 -11.32 20.39
C TRP A 162 -4.52 -12.03 21.12
N TYR A 163 -5.75 -11.69 20.75
CA TYR A 163 -6.94 -12.44 21.18
C TYR A 163 -7.22 -13.59 20.21
N GLN A 164 -7.77 -14.71 20.71
CA GLN A 164 -8.10 -15.86 19.87
C GLN A 164 -9.12 -15.51 18.77
N SER A 165 -10.03 -14.56 19.03
CA SER A 165 -10.97 -14.06 18.03
C SER A 165 -10.27 -13.40 16.84
N GLU A 166 -9.20 -12.64 17.08
CA GLU A 166 -8.40 -11.98 16.04
C GLU A 166 -7.61 -13.00 15.22
N VAL A 167 -6.98 -13.96 15.91
CA VAL A 167 -6.28 -15.10 15.27
C VAL A 167 -7.24 -15.87 14.37
N ASN A 168 -8.45 -16.17 14.84
CA ASN A 168 -9.43 -16.93 14.09
C ASN A 168 -9.85 -16.23 12.79
N ILE A 169 -9.97 -14.90 12.79
CA ILE A 169 -10.27 -14.12 11.58
C ILE A 169 -9.14 -14.29 10.55
N VAL A 170 -7.89 -14.09 10.97
CA VAL A 170 -6.70 -14.24 10.11
C VAL A 170 -6.56 -15.66 9.57
N GLU A 171 -6.59 -16.68 10.44
CA GLU A 171 -6.43 -18.07 9.99
C GLU A 171 -7.60 -18.51 9.09
N THR A 172 -8.82 -18.04 9.35
CA THR A 172 -9.96 -18.34 8.47
C THR A 172 -9.77 -17.73 7.09
N PHE A 173 -9.31 -16.47 7.01
CA PHE A 173 -8.97 -15.84 5.74
C PHE A 173 -7.93 -16.66 4.97
N ILE A 174 -6.81 -17.01 5.59
CA ILE A 174 -5.74 -17.80 4.96
C ILE A 174 -6.25 -19.16 4.48
N ARG A 175 -7.02 -19.88 5.30
CA ARG A 175 -7.60 -21.18 4.90
C ARG A 175 -8.62 -21.03 3.77
N SER A 176 -9.26 -19.87 3.64
CA SER A 176 -10.24 -19.59 2.58
C SER A 176 -9.61 -19.44 1.20
N VAL A 177 -8.33 -19.07 1.12
CA VAL A 177 -7.60 -18.88 -0.15
C VAL A 177 -7.62 -20.14 -1.02
N SER A 178 -7.47 -21.32 -0.42
CA SER A 178 -7.48 -22.60 -1.15
C SER A 178 -8.72 -23.47 -0.89
N SER A 179 -9.71 -22.95 -0.16
CA SER A 179 -10.87 -23.73 0.27
C SER A 179 -11.85 -24.05 -0.85
N THR A 180 -12.22 -25.31 -1.00
CA THR A 180 -13.28 -25.74 -1.93
C THR A 180 -14.63 -25.95 -1.25
N SER A 181 -14.73 -25.73 0.07
CA SER A 181 -15.88 -26.15 0.88
C SER A 181 -17.06 -25.19 0.85
N TYR A 182 -16.92 -24.02 0.22
CA TYR A 182 -17.96 -22.99 0.22
C TYR A 182 -18.20 -22.44 -1.18
N SER A 183 -19.47 -22.36 -1.56
CA SER A 183 -19.97 -21.68 -2.76
C SER A 183 -20.87 -20.54 -2.31
N SER A 184 -20.81 -19.44 -3.05
CA SER A 184 -21.43 -18.17 -2.72
C SER A 184 -21.86 -17.46 -4.00
N ASP A 185 -22.96 -16.72 -3.95
CA ASP A 185 -23.34 -15.80 -5.03
C ASP A 185 -22.46 -14.53 -5.05
N TYR A 186 -21.72 -14.29 -3.97
CA TYR A 186 -20.71 -13.24 -3.87
C TYR A 186 -19.31 -13.73 -4.26
N ALA A 187 -18.45 -12.79 -4.62
CA ALA A 187 -17.01 -13.01 -4.77
C ALA A 187 -16.44 -13.77 -3.55
N THR A 188 -15.46 -14.64 -3.79
CA THR A 188 -14.88 -15.50 -2.74
C THR A 188 -13.40 -15.25 -2.58
N VAL A 189 -12.86 -15.45 -1.37
CA VAL A 189 -11.40 -15.34 -1.13
C VAL A 189 -10.62 -16.27 -2.05
N ARG A 190 -11.14 -17.47 -2.31
CA ARG A 190 -10.57 -18.39 -3.31
C ARG A 190 -10.67 -17.87 -4.74
N GLY A 191 -11.80 -17.26 -5.11
CA GLY A 191 -12.01 -16.65 -6.43
C GLY A 191 -10.99 -15.54 -6.68
N TRP A 192 -10.84 -14.64 -5.71
CA TRP A 192 -9.83 -13.60 -5.68
C TRP A 192 -8.40 -14.16 -5.85
N TRP A 193 -8.00 -15.17 -5.08
CA TRP A 193 -6.67 -15.76 -5.24
C TRP A 193 -6.49 -16.50 -6.56
N LYS A 194 -7.52 -17.21 -7.04
CA LYS A 194 -7.49 -17.87 -8.35
C LYS A 194 -7.33 -16.89 -9.49
N MET A 195 -7.88 -15.68 -9.36
CA MET A 195 -7.63 -14.61 -10.33
C MET A 195 -6.12 -14.36 -10.40
N ILE A 196 -5.45 -14.09 -9.28
CA ILE A 196 -3.99 -13.89 -9.24
C ILE A 196 -3.26 -15.11 -9.82
N ALA A 197 -3.61 -16.31 -9.36
CA ALA A 197 -3.00 -17.58 -9.75
C ALA A 197 -3.14 -17.92 -11.25
N SER A 198 -4.20 -17.44 -11.91
CA SER A 198 -4.43 -17.71 -13.34
C SER A 198 -3.89 -16.64 -14.26
N ARG A 199 -3.48 -15.49 -13.70
CA ARG A 199 -3.10 -14.31 -14.47
C ARG A 199 -1.59 -14.13 -14.48
N TYR A 200 -0.93 -14.30 -13.35
CA TYR A 200 0.48 -14.02 -13.23
C TYR A 200 1.32 -15.29 -13.40
N TYR A 201 2.42 -15.16 -14.14
CA TYR A 201 3.26 -16.27 -14.56
C TYR A 201 4.73 -15.88 -14.66
N GLN A 202 5.60 -16.88 -14.66
CA GLN A 202 6.98 -16.76 -15.13
C GLN A 202 7.13 -17.44 -16.50
N ILE A 203 8.07 -16.97 -17.30
CA ILE A 203 8.47 -17.61 -18.55
C ILE A 203 9.87 -18.21 -18.36
N SER A 204 9.99 -19.52 -18.59
CA SER A 204 11.30 -20.21 -18.64
C SER A 204 11.35 -21.07 -19.89
N GLN A 205 12.38 -20.88 -20.71
CA GLN A 205 12.57 -21.62 -21.97
C GLN A 205 11.32 -21.61 -22.89
N GLY A 206 10.63 -20.46 -22.96
CA GLY A 206 9.41 -20.30 -23.75
C GLY A 206 8.14 -20.93 -23.15
N LYS A 207 8.23 -21.56 -21.97
CA LYS A 207 7.09 -22.15 -21.25
C LYS A 207 6.60 -21.24 -20.13
N TYR A 208 5.29 -21.07 -20.07
CA TYR A 208 4.59 -20.34 -19.02
C TYR A 208 4.37 -21.24 -17.80
N SER A 209 4.70 -20.74 -16.61
CA SER A 209 4.39 -21.37 -15.32
C SER A 209 3.70 -20.36 -14.42
N TYR A 210 2.49 -20.66 -14.00
CA TYR A 210 1.62 -19.74 -13.27
C TYR A 210 1.79 -19.87 -11.76
N ILE A 211 1.38 -18.83 -11.03
CA ILE A 211 1.31 -18.86 -9.57
C ILE A 211 0.43 -20.01 -9.09
N THR A 212 0.80 -20.64 -7.97
CA THR A 212 0.02 -21.71 -7.39
C THR A 212 -1.33 -21.22 -6.85
N PRO A 213 -2.44 -21.97 -7.06
CA PRO A 213 -3.69 -21.71 -6.35
C PRO A 213 -3.69 -22.26 -4.91
N LYS A 214 -2.61 -22.93 -4.49
CA LYS A 214 -2.50 -23.65 -3.21
C LYS A 214 -1.63 -22.90 -2.21
N ILE A 215 -2.25 -22.49 -1.12
CA ILE A 215 -1.61 -21.94 0.08
C ILE A 215 -2.00 -22.82 1.26
N THR A 216 -1.02 -23.16 2.09
CA THR A 216 -1.20 -23.94 3.32
C THR A 216 -0.71 -23.13 4.50
N LEU A 217 -1.53 -23.03 5.56
CA LEU A 217 -1.04 -22.59 6.86
C LEU A 217 -0.23 -23.73 7.48
N ALA A 218 1.09 -23.65 7.36
CA ALA A 218 2.03 -24.72 7.72
C ALA A 218 2.48 -24.65 9.20
N GLY A 219 2.49 -23.45 9.78
CA GLY A 219 2.82 -23.27 11.18
C GLY A 219 2.32 -21.96 11.75
N THR A 220 1.94 -21.99 13.03
CA THR A 220 1.55 -20.80 13.81
C THR A 220 2.37 -20.76 15.10
N ALA A 221 2.82 -19.57 15.48
CA ALA A 221 3.47 -19.30 16.75
C ALA A 221 2.96 -17.99 17.38
N TYR A 222 3.01 -17.93 18.71
CA TYR A 222 2.74 -16.73 19.49
C TYR A 222 4.03 -16.22 20.07
N ASP A 223 4.31 -14.93 19.86
CA ASP A 223 5.56 -14.33 20.29
C ASP A 223 5.30 -13.11 21.19
N LYS A 224 5.56 -13.27 22.49
CA LYS A 224 5.43 -12.18 23.47
C LYS A 224 6.69 -11.31 23.49
N TYR A 225 6.87 -10.51 22.45
CA TYR A 225 7.87 -9.45 22.35
C TYR A 225 9.33 -9.91 22.43
N SER A 226 9.66 -11.04 21.82
CA SER A 226 10.96 -11.67 22.04
C SER A 226 12.15 -11.01 21.35
N SER A 227 11.90 -10.14 20.38
CA SER A 227 12.93 -9.51 19.56
C SER A 227 12.49 -8.13 19.15
N SER A 228 13.40 -7.16 19.21
CA SER A 228 13.15 -5.82 18.69
C SER A 228 13.24 -5.74 17.16
N SER A 229 13.38 -6.86 16.44
CA SER A 229 13.37 -6.90 14.98
C SER A 229 12.49 -8.05 14.47
N ILE A 230 11.90 -7.85 13.29
CA ILE A 230 11.06 -8.87 12.64
C ILE A 230 11.86 -10.14 12.36
N VAL A 231 13.05 -9.99 11.77
CA VAL A 231 13.92 -11.13 11.46
C VAL A 231 14.32 -11.88 12.73
N GLY A 232 14.64 -11.17 13.83
CA GLY A 232 14.95 -11.84 15.09
C GLY A 232 13.76 -12.60 15.68
N ALA A 233 12.53 -12.13 15.49
CA ALA A 233 11.33 -12.89 15.87
C ALA A 233 11.18 -14.16 15.03
N ILE A 234 11.43 -14.09 13.72
CA ILE A 234 11.44 -15.25 12.82
C ILE A 234 12.54 -16.25 13.22
N GLU A 235 13.78 -15.79 13.37
CA GLU A 235 14.93 -16.61 13.75
C GLU A 235 14.71 -17.32 15.08
N LYS A 236 14.12 -16.64 16.07
CA LYS A 236 13.74 -17.28 17.32
C LYS A 236 12.78 -18.44 17.08
N GLN A 237 11.72 -18.26 16.29
CA GLN A 237 10.76 -19.34 16.03
C GLN A 237 11.40 -20.51 15.26
N ILE A 238 12.33 -20.22 14.34
CA ILE A 238 13.12 -21.23 13.64
C ILE A 238 13.99 -22.04 14.61
N MET A 239 14.65 -21.37 15.56
CA MET A 239 15.56 -22.02 16.51
C MET A 239 14.83 -22.79 17.62
N THR A 240 13.68 -22.29 18.05
CA THR A 240 13.00 -22.80 19.26
C THR A 240 11.86 -23.75 18.95
N THR A 241 11.33 -23.74 17.72
CA THR A 241 10.18 -24.57 17.34
C THR A 241 10.53 -25.52 16.20
N LYS A 242 9.96 -26.73 16.24
CA LYS A 242 10.03 -27.67 15.10
C LYS A 242 9.02 -27.34 14.00
N ARG A 243 8.26 -26.24 14.14
CA ARG A 243 7.16 -25.85 13.24
C ARG A 243 7.56 -24.78 12.22
N PHE A 244 8.74 -24.18 12.36
CA PHE A 244 9.25 -23.11 11.51
C PHE A 244 10.58 -23.55 10.87
N PRO A 245 10.60 -24.57 10.00
CA PRO A 245 11.82 -24.95 9.30
C PRO A 245 12.21 -23.83 8.33
N LEU A 246 13.50 -23.69 7.98
CA LEU A 246 13.93 -22.91 6.82
C LEU A 246 13.36 -23.53 5.53
N ASP A 247 12.30 -22.93 4.98
CA ASP A 247 11.48 -23.47 3.90
C ASP A 247 11.61 -22.61 2.62
N PRO A 248 12.23 -23.13 1.54
CA PRO A 248 12.35 -22.41 0.27
C PRO A 248 11.03 -22.08 -0.41
N ASN A 249 9.93 -22.78 -0.07
CA ASN A 249 8.58 -22.48 -0.55
C ASN A 249 7.75 -21.75 0.53
N GLY A 250 8.41 -21.30 1.60
CA GLY A 250 7.80 -20.69 2.76
C GLY A 250 7.76 -19.18 2.68
N ILE A 251 6.69 -18.59 3.20
CA ILE A 251 6.63 -17.18 3.55
C ILE A 251 6.39 -17.09 5.06
N TYR A 252 7.27 -16.38 5.76
CA TYR A 252 7.14 -16.13 7.19
C TYR A 252 6.40 -14.82 7.41
N MET A 253 5.23 -14.87 8.03
CA MET A 253 4.42 -13.69 8.26
C MET A 253 4.51 -13.28 9.72
N VAL A 254 4.96 -12.06 10.00
CA VAL A 254 4.96 -11.49 11.34
C VAL A 254 3.83 -10.48 11.45
N LEU A 255 2.80 -10.85 12.20
CA LEU A 255 1.62 -10.02 12.41
C LEU A 255 1.74 -9.34 13.77
N SER A 256 1.88 -8.02 13.77
CA SER A 256 2.02 -7.24 15.00
C SER A 256 0.65 -6.83 15.55
N SER A 257 0.36 -7.16 16.81
CA SER A 257 -0.85 -6.73 17.48
C SER A 257 -0.87 -5.22 17.72
N ALA A 258 -2.05 -4.72 18.11
CA ALA A 258 -2.32 -3.29 18.30
C ALA A 258 -1.43 -2.58 19.34
N ASP A 259 -0.75 -3.33 20.21
CA ASP A 259 0.10 -2.82 21.28
C ASP A 259 1.61 -2.85 20.97
N VAL A 260 1.98 -3.19 19.73
CA VAL A 260 3.37 -3.23 19.26
C VAL A 260 3.64 -2.01 18.38
N THR A 261 4.56 -1.15 18.78
CA THR A 261 5.01 -0.04 17.92
C THR A 261 6.04 -0.55 16.92
N VAL A 262 5.79 -0.29 15.65
CA VAL A 262 6.67 -0.69 14.55
C VAL A 262 7.29 0.55 13.89
N THR A 263 8.59 0.46 13.61
CA THR A 263 9.32 1.46 12.82
C THR A 263 10.21 0.73 11.81
N ILE A 264 10.16 1.14 10.55
CA ILE A 264 10.85 0.49 9.45
C ILE A 264 11.59 1.55 8.65
N GLY A 265 12.90 1.40 8.49
CA GLY A 265 13.71 2.39 7.77
C GLY A 265 13.74 3.78 8.41
N GLY A 266 13.27 3.91 9.66
CA GLY A 266 13.09 5.20 10.35
C GLY A 266 11.66 5.76 10.26
N ASP A 267 10.82 5.21 9.39
CA ASP A 267 9.42 5.62 9.23
C ASP A 267 8.51 4.88 10.21
N ALA A 268 7.59 5.61 10.84
CA ALA A 268 6.61 5.02 11.74
C ALA A 268 5.54 4.23 10.95
N PHE A 269 5.00 3.22 11.61
CA PHE A 269 3.89 2.46 11.08
C PHE A 269 2.71 3.37 10.71
N CYS A 270 2.08 3.10 9.55
CA CYS A 270 1.02 3.89 8.93
C CYS A 270 1.40 5.26 8.33
N ASP A 271 2.66 5.69 8.42
CA ASP A 271 3.11 6.89 7.70
C ASP A 271 3.38 6.58 6.23
N LYS A 272 4.13 5.50 5.99
CA LYS A 272 4.59 5.09 4.66
C LYS A 272 4.17 3.68 4.27
N TYR A 273 3.76 2.86 5.25
CA TYR A 273 3.47 1.45 5.02
C TYR A 273 2.43 0.94 6.02
N CYS A 274 1.61 0.00 5.56
CA CYS A 274 0.64 -0.76 6.35
C CYS A 274 1.10 -2.21 6.56
N GLY A 275 1.96 -2.67 5.67
CA GLY A 275 2.70 -3.91 5.71
C GLY A 275 3.98 -3.75 4.89
N LEU A 276 4.77 -4.81 4.84
CA LEU A 276 5.80 -4.95 3.83
C LEU A 276 6.06 -6.41 3.53
N ARG A 277 6.69 -6.65 2.39
CA ARG A 277 7.34 -7.90 2.04
C ARG A 277 8.82 -7.69 1.76
N THR A 278 9.66 -8.63 2.19
CA THR A 278 11.09 -8.67 1.82
C THR A 278 11.66 -10.06 2.15
N ALA A 279 12.98 -10.19 2.25
CA ALA A 279 13.65 -11.45 2.52
C ALA A 279 14.67 -11.34 3.65
N PHE A 280 14.92 -12.46 4.33
CA PHE A 280 16.04 -12.61 5.25
C PHE A 280 17.00 -13.71 4.78
N THR A 281 18.26 -13.63 5.19
CA THR A 281 19.25 -14.67 4.90
C THR A 281 19.11 -15.80 5.92
N GLY A 282 19.01 -17.04 5.45
CA GLY A 282 19.12 -18.25 6.28
C GLY A 282 20.18 -19.21 5.74
N ILE A 283 20.71 -20.08 6.60
CA ILE A 283 21.65 -21.14 6.22
C ILE A 283 21.04 -22.49 6.57
N LYS A 284 20.80 -23.33 5.56
CA LYS A 284 20.31 -24.69 5.71
C LYS A 284 21.26 -25.66 5.03
N ASN A 285 21.75 -26.66 5.77
CA ASN A 285 22.71 -27.65 5.28
C ASN A 285 23.95 -27.02 4.62
N GLY A 286 24.49 -25.96 5.23
CA GLY A 286 25.64 -25.21 4.70
C GLY A 286 25.33 -24.30 3.50
N VAL A 287 24.10 -24.30 2.98
CA VAL A 287 23.70 -23.46 1.85
C VAL A 287 23.01 -22.21 2.35
N ARG A 288 23.58 -21.04 2.02
CA ARG A 288 23.00 -19.72 2.27
C ARG A 288 21.93 -19.42 1.22
N ARG A 289 20.74 -19.02 1.66
CA ARG A 289 19.60 -18.63 0.79
C ARG A 289 18.84 -17.45 1.37
N LEU A 290 18.06 -16.79 0.51
CA LEU A 290 17.04 -15.83 0.91
C LEU A 290 15.73 -16.57 1.18
N TYR A 291 15.02 -16.13 2.21
CA TYR A 291 13.72 -16.64 2.64
C TYR A 291 12.75 -15.48 2.78
N GLN A 292 11.56 -15.62 2.21
CA GLN A 292 10.58 -14.54 2.11
C GLN A 292 9.89 -14.30 3.45
N TYR A 293 9.67 -13.04 3.80
CA TYR A 293 8.82 -12.69 4.92
C TYR A 293 7.92 -11.51 4.60
N ILE A 294 6.77 -11.50 5.29
CA ILE A 294 5.77 -10.42 5.26
C ILE A 294 5.62 -9.90 6.68
N HIS A 295 5.46 -8.59 6.81
CA HIS A 295 5.01 -7.95 8.03
C HIS A 295 3.70 -7.21 7.78
N VAL A 296 2.78 -7.30 8.73
CA VAL A 296 1.58 -6.45 8.76
C VAL A 296 1.33 -6.01 10.21
N GLY A 297 1.10 -4.72 10.40
CA GLY A 297 0.74 -4.16 11.71
C GLY A 297 -0.77 -3.98 11.87
N ASN A 298 -1.25 -4.00 13.11
CA ASN A 298 -2.65 -3.67 13.42
C ASN A 298 -2.83 -2.14 13.59
N PRO A 299 -3.59 -1.46 12.71
CA PRO A 299 -3.72 0.00 12.75
C PRO A 299 -4.60 0.51 13.91
N ILE A 300 -5.31 -0.37 14.63
CA ILE A 300 -6.46 0.01 15.47
C ILE A 300 -6.16 1.02 16.60
N ARG A 301 -4.90 1.08 17.05
CA ARG A 301 -4.46 2.00 18.11
C ARG A 301 -3.52 3.09 17.63
N GLN A 302 -2.66 2.78 16.66
CA GLN A 302 -1.57 3.67 16.26
C GLN A 302 -2.02 4.71 15.25
N CYS A 303 -2.99 4.37 14.40
CA CYS A 303 -3.30 5.17 13.23
C CYS A 303 -4.75 4.98 12.74
N PRO A 304 -5.76 5.21 13.63
CA PRO A 304 -7.17 4.97 13.30
C PRO A 304 -7.65 5.74 12.07
N ASP A 305 -7.06 6.90 11.78
CA ASP A 305 -7.47 7.78 10.66
C ASP A 305 -6.55 7.70 9.44
N SER A 306 -5.70 6.65 9.36
CA SER A 306 -4.72 6.50 8.28
C SER A 306 -5.28 5.75 7.06
N SER A 307 -4.52 5.80 5.96
CA SER A 307 -4.81 5.03 4.75
C SER A 307 -4.72 3.51 4.92
N CYS A 308 -4.15 3.03 6.04
CA CYS A 308 -4.10 1.62 6.37
C CYS A 308 -5.43 1.07 6.85
N VAL A 309 -6.39 1.94 7.14
CA VAL A 309 -7.71 1.53 7.61
C VAL A 309 -8.66 1.43 6.42
N LEU A 310 -9.24 0.25 6.25
CA LEU A 310 -10.25 0.02 5.21
C LEU A 310 -11.67 0.17 5.75
N GLY A 311 -12.55 0.71 4.91
CA GLY A 311 -13.97 0.84 5.20
C GLY A 311 -14.34 1.95 6.18
N GLN A 312 -13.41 2.87 6.53
CA GLN A 312 -13.69 3.95 7.49
C GLN A 312 -14.22 5.25 6.89
N SER A 313 -14.15 5.47 5.58
CA SER A 313 -14.64 6.71 4.99
C SER A 313 -15.84 6.45 4.08
N GLU A 314 -16.94 7.14 4.38
CA GLU A 314 -18.10 7.46 3.53
C GLU A 314 -19.41 6.67 3.75
N TYR A 315 -19.39 5.57 4.51
CA TYR A 315 -20.58 4.78 4.77
C TYR A 315 -20.79 4.55 6.28
N TYR A 316 -22.00 4.78 6.79
CA TYR A 316 -22.43 4.52 8.18
C TYR A 316 -22.26 3.04 8.65
N TYR A 317 -21.59 2.19 7.87
CA TYR A 317 -21.50 0.74 8.05
C TYR A 317 -20.16 0.34 8.64
N LYS A 318 -20.17 -0.70 9.49
CA LYS A 318 -18.98 -1.27 10.14
C LYS A 318 -18.24 -2.26 9.22
N THR A 319 -17.09 -2.75 9.66
CA THR A 319 -16.38 -3.87 9.04
C THR A 319 -16.98 -5.22 9.48
N PRO A 320 -16.78 -6.32 8.73
CA PRO A 320 -17.60 -7.53 8.85
C PRO A 320 -17.31 -8.42 10.07
N ASN A 321 -16.13 -8.32 10.70
CA ASN A 321 -15.74 -9.21 11.80
C ASN A 321 -15.77 -8.52 13.18
N GLY A 322 -16.36 -7.32 13.27
CA GLY A 322 -16.45 -6.57 14.52
C GLY A 322 -15.11 -6.07 15.06
N ASN A 323 -14.02 -6.22 14.30
CA ASN A 323 -12.69 -5.72 14.63
C ASN A 323 -12.09 -5.09 13.37
N TRP A 324 -12.34 -3.79 13.19
CA TRP A 324 -11.90 -3.04 12.01
C TRP A 324 -10.38 -2.98 11.87
N GLY A 325 -9.63 -3.12 12.97
CA GLY A 325 -8.18 -3.26 12.96
C GLY A 325 -7.74 -4.51 12.20
N VAL A 326 -8.23 -5.67 12.64
CA VAL A 326 -7.92 -6.95 12.00
C VAL A 326 -8.51 -7.03 10.59
N ASP A 327 -9.72 -6.49 10.37
CA ASP A 327 -10.32 -6.43 9.03
C ASP A 327 -9.45 -5.62 8.06
N SER A 328 -8.83 -4.54 8.52
CA SER A 328 -7.86 -3.78 7.72
C SER A 328 -6.59 -4.58 7.47
N MET A 329 -6.10 -5.32 8.48
CA MET A 329 -4.96 -6.22 8.31
C MET A 329 -5.23 -7.30 7.27
N ILE A 330 -6.45 -7.84 7.14
CA ILE A 330 -6.76 -8.87 6.14
C ILE A 330 -6.47 -8.38 4.73
N ALA A 331 -6.86 -7.15 4.41
CA ALA A 331 -6.59 -6.60 3.10
C ALA A 331 -5.10 -6.40 2.84
N THR A 332 -4.36 -5.82 3.80
CA THR A 332 -2.91 -5.68 3.71
C THR A 332 -2.22 -7.04 3.62
N ILE A 333 -2.66 -8.05 4.38
CA ILE A 333 -2.15 -9.42 4.28
C ILE A 333 -2.33 -9.94 2.85
N GLY A 334 -3.51 -9.75 2.26
CA GLY A 334 -3.77 -10.16 0.89
C GLY A 334 -2.95 -9.39 -0.15
N HIS A 335 -2.76 -8.09 0.05
CA HIS A 335 -1.90 -7.22 -0.78
C HIS A 335 -0.46 -7.77 -0.81
N GLU A 336 0.17 -7.85 0.35
CA GLU A 336 1.57 -8.28 0.48
C GLU A 336 1.77 -9.73 0.00
N LEU A 337 0.75 -10.59 0.18
CA LEU A 337 0.79 -11.97 -0.28
C LEU A 337 0.65 -12.09 -1.81
N ALA A 338 -0.16 -11.23 -2.44
CA ALA A 338 -0.27 -11.17 -3.89
C ALA A 338 1.09 -10.76 -4.50
N GLU A 339 1.70 -9.71 -3.95
CA GLU A 339 2.98 -9.17 -4.41
C GLU A 339 4.14 -10.15 -4.17
N ALA A 340 4.18 -10.80 -3.00
CA ALA A 340 5.15 -11.85 -2.73
C ALA A 340 5.03 -13.05 -3.69
N ALA A 341 3.84 -13.31 -4.23
CA ALA A 341 3.62 -14.39 -5.18
C ALA A 341 3.94 -14.00 -6.63
N THR A 342 3.66 -12.75 -7.01
CA THR A 342 3.93 -12.21 -8.36
C THR A 342 5.37 -11.75 -8.54
N GLU A 343 6.06 -11.46 -7.44
CA GLU A 343 7.44 -11.00 -7.42
C GLU A 343 8.16 -11.44 -6.13
N PRO A 344 8.46 -12.72 -5.94
CA PRO A 344 9.32 -13.17 -4.85
C PRO A 344 10.71 -12.50 -4.89
N ASP A 345 11.30 -12.36 -6.07
CA ASP A 345 12.55 -11.63 -6.26
C ASP A 345 12.24 -10.15 -6.53
N LEU A 346 12.30 -9.32 -5.49
CA LEU A 346 12.06 -7.87 -5.56
C LEU A 346 12.63 -7.23 -6.84
N GLU A 347 11.82 -6.41 -7.49
CA GLU A 347 12.04 -5.63 -8.73
C GLU A 347 12.29 -6.46 -10.00
N LYS A 348 11.89 -7.74 -10.03
CA LYS A 348 12.12 -8.62 -11.19
C LYS A 348 10.87 -9.29 -11.72
N GLY A 349 9.76 -9.25 -11.00
CA GLY A 349 8.57 -10.03 -11.29
C GLY A 349 7.59 -9.25 -12.14
N TRP A 350 6.41 -9.02 -11.59
CA TRP A 350 5.34 -8.25 -12.23
C TRP A 350 5.16 -6.91 -11.53
N HIS A 351 5.57 -5.84 -12.19
CA HIS A 351 5.38 -4.45 -11.74
C HIS A 351 5.20 -3.53 -12.94
N ASP A 352 4.96 -2.25 -12.73
CA ASP A 352 4.96 -1.25 -13.80
C ASP A 352 6.34 -0.61 -14.02
N GLU A 353 6.44 0.35 -14.94
CA GLU A 353 7.69 1.08 -15.22
C GLU A 353 8.22 1.89 -14.02
N THR A 354 7.38 2.20 -13.02
CA THR A 354 7.73 2.96 -11.82
C THR A 354 8.07 2.05 -10.62
N GLY A 355 7.86 0.75 -10.75
CA GLY A 355 8.03 -0.23 -9.68
C GLY A 355 6.76 -0.51 -8.86
N MET A 356 5.60 0.05 -9.22
CA MET A 356 4.34 -0.29 -8.56
C MET A 356 3.92 -1.71 -8.90
N GLU A 357 3.69 -2.48 -7.85
CA GLU A 357 3.30 -3.88 -7.92
C GLU A 357 1.79 -4.08 -8.08
N VAL A 358 1.35 -5.34 -8.08
CA VAL A 358 -0.05 -5.71 -8.34
C VAL A 358 -1.03 -5.22 -7.28
N GLY A 359 -0.59 -5.09 -6.02
CA GLY A 359 -1.38 -4.53 -4.93
C GLY A 359 -1.30 -3.01 -4.95
N ASP A 360 -0.09 -2.46 -5.03
CA ASP A 360 0.17 -1.02 -5.11
C ASP A 360 -0.69 -0.29 -6.14
N LYS A 361 -0.84 -0.85 -7.34
CA LYS A 361 -1.70 -0.28 -8.40
C LYS A 361 -3.12 0.00 -7.93
N CYS A 362 -3.66 -0.86 -7.08
CA CYS A 362 -5.03 -0.75 -6.58
C CYS A 362 -5.12 -0.03 -5.24
N SER A 363 -4.03 0.05 -4.49
CA SER A 363 -3.93 0.90 -3.31
C SER A 363 -3.78 2.39 -3.66
N ALA A 364 -3.04 2.71 -4.74
CA ALA A 364 -2.84 4.07 -5.22
C ALA A 364 -4.08 4.69 -5.87
N ASP A 365 -4.95 3.85 -6.44
CA ASP A 365 -6.24 4.29 -6.98
C ASP A 365 -7.27 4.38 -5.85
N LEU A 366 -7.54 5.61 -5.39
CA LEU A 366 -8.57 5.91 -4.39
C LEU A 366 -9.97 5.43 -4.79
N SER A 367 -10.24 5.18 -6.08
CA SER A 367 -11.49 4.58 -6.58
C SER A 367 -11.48 3.05 -6.55
N ALA A 368 -10.31 2.41 -6.44
CA ALA A 368 -10.15 0.96 -6.27
C ALA A 368 -10.07 0.53 -4.79
N LYS A 369 -9.91 1.48 -3.86
CA LYS A 369 -10.06 1.26 -2.42
C LYS A 369 -11.52 0.89 -2.07
N VAL A 370 -11.86 -0.38 -2.22
CA VAL A 370 -13.05 -1.02 -1.61
C VAL A 370 -14.39 -0.39 -2.02
N TRP A 371 -14.60 -0.09 -3.31
CA TRP A 371 -15.91 0.42 -3.76
C TRP A 371 -16.90 -0.64 -4.23
N VAL A 372 -16.49 -1.90 -4.38
CA VAL A 372 -17.42 -3.02 -4.63
C VAL A 372 -17.65 -3.81 -3.34
N ALA A 373 -18.16 -3.13 -2.31
CA ALA A 373 -18.57 -3.79 -1.07
C ALA A 373 -20.08 -4.00 -1.04
N ASN A 374 -20.49 -5.24 -0.81
CA ASN A 374 -21.84 -5.63 -0.48
C ASN A 374 -22.19 -5.13 0.93
N LYS A 375 -23.48 -4.82 1.14
CA LYS A 375 -24.01 -4.37 2.43
C LYS A 375 -24.79 -5.51 3.09
N ASP A 376 -24.44 -5.83 4.32
CA ASP A 376 -25.34 -6.57 5.21
C ASP A 376 -26.19 -5.56 5.98
N THR A 377 -27.43 -5.37 5.53
CA THR A 377 -28.37 -4.41 6.15
C THR A 377 -28.84 -4.86 7.53
N LYS A 378 -28.87 -6.18 7.81
CA LYS A 378 -29.30 -6.72 9.09
C LYS A 378 -28.27 -6.42 10.18
N ASN A 379 -26.99 -6.58 9.86
CA ASN A 379 -25.89 -6.44 10.81
C ASN A 379 -25.13 -5.11 10.67
N SER A 380 -25.51 -4.25 9.72
CA SER A 380 -24.94 -2.92 9.46
C SER A 380 -23.42 -2.94 9.22
N TYR A 381 -22.95 -3.88 8.39
CA TYR A 381 -21.55 -3.91 7.94
C TYR A 381 -21.41 -4.09 6.43
N ILE A 382 -20.21 -3.82 5.92
CA ILE A 382 -19.82 -4.05 4.53
C ILE A 382 -18.85 -5.23 4.39
N PHE A 383 -18.88 -5.89 3.24
CA PHE A 383 -17.94 -6.95 2.87
C PHE A 383 -17.84 -7.07 1.34
N ASN A 384 -16.73 -7.53 0.80
CA ASN A 384 -16.59 -7.74 -0.65
C ASN A 384 -16.20 -9.17 -1.03
N THR A 385 -15.78 -9.99 -0.07
CA THR A 385 -15.49 -11.41 -0.29
C THR A 385 -16.07 -12.28 0.82
N VAL A 386 -16.33 -13.54 0.47
CA VAL A 386 -16.73 -14.59 1.41
C VAL A 386 -15.70 -15.71 1.39
N GLY A 387 -15.30 -16.15 2.57
CA GLY A 387 -14.40 -17.26 2.78
C GLY A 387 -15.11 -18.53 3.24
N SER A 388 -14.31 -19.48 3.72
CA SER A 388 -14.77 -20.72 4.34
C SER A 388 -15.79 -20.45 5.43
N ASN A 389 -16.79 -21.33 5.52
CA ASN A 389 -17.88 -21.27 6.51
C ASN A 389 -18.70 -19.96 6.46
N GLY A 390 -18.70 -19.25 5.33
CA GLY A 390 -19.47 -18.02 5.15
C GLY A 390 -18.88 -16.79 5.86
N VAL A 391 -17.66 -16.87 6.39
CA VAL A 391 -16.99 -15.72 7.02
C VAL A 391 -16.72 -14.65 5.96
N ARG A 392 -17.01 -13.40 6.29
CA ARG A 392 -16.98 -12.27 5.34
C ARG A 392 -15.76 -11.40 5.58
N PHE A 393 -15.17 -10.88 4.51
CA PHE A 393 -13.94 -10.10 4.57
C PHE A 393 -14.03 -8.84 3.70
N LEU A 394 -13.19 -7.87 4.05
CA LEU A 394 -12.81 -6.76 3.18
C LEU A 394 -11.44 -7.07 2.61
N GLN A 395 -11.41 -7.42 1.33
CA GLN A 395 -10.21 -7.73 0.59
C GLN A 395 -9.83 -6.55 -0.31
N GLU A 396 -8.55 -6.23 -0.39
CA GLU A 396 -8.06 -5.28 -1.37
C GLU A 396 -8.24 -5.83 -2.79
N ALA A 397 -8.65 -4.96 -3.71
CA ALA A 397 -8.61 -5.29 -5.13
C ALA A 397 -7.15 -5.47 -5.56
N ILE A 398 -6.90 -6.43 -6.45
CA ILE A 398 -5.57 -6.63 -7.03
C ILE A 398 -5.66 -6.33 -8.52
N TRP A 399 -4.59 -5.76 -9.08
CA TRP A 399 -4.53 -5.48 -10.50
C TRP A 399 -4.75 -6.78 -11.26
N ASN A 400 -5.58 -6.73 -12.30
CA ASN A 400 -5.73 -7.83 -13.23
C ASN A 400 -5.24 -7.32 -14.59
N TYR A 401 -4.09 -7.81 -15.04
CA TYR A 401 -3.48 -7.35 -16.31
C TYR A 401 -4.32 -7.67 -17.57
N SER A 402 -5.40 -8.45 -17.45
CA SER A 402 -6.40 -8.67 -18.50
C SER A 402 -7.78 -8.94 -17.86
N PRO A 403 -8.62 -7.90 -17.64
CA PRO A 403 -8.86 -6.81 -18.60
C PRO A 403 -8.17 -5.46 -18.31
N LYS A 404 -7.09 -5.41 -17.51
CA LYS A 404 -6.40 -4.18 -17.06
C LYS A 404 -7.25 -3.34 -16.11
N SER A 405 -7.66 -3.95 -14.99
CA SER A 405 -8.42 -3.26 -13.94
C SER A 405 -8.19 -3.86 -12.56
N CYS A 406 -8.46 -3.10 -11.52
CA CYS A 406 -8.50 -3.59 -10.14
C CYS A 406 -9.78 -4.39 -9.90
N VAL A 407 -9.66 -5.63 -9.41
CA VAL A 407 -10.81 -6.52 -9.19
C VAL A 407 -10.74 -7.30 -7.88
N VAL A 408 -11.93 -7.60 -7.37
CA VAL A 408 -12.22 -8.58 -6.31
C VAL A 408 -13.27 -9.52 -6.92
N GLN A 409 -12.85 -10.66 -7.48
CA GLN A 409 -13.71 -11.56 -8.29
C GLN A 409 -14.44 -12.64 -7.49
#